data_AF-A0A3G8X509-F1
#
_entry.id   AF-A0A3G8X509-F1
#
_cell.length_a   1.000
_cell.length_b   1.000
_cell.length_c   1.000
_cell.angle_alpha   90.00
_cell.angle_beta   90.00
_cell.angle_gamma   90.00
#
_symmetry.space_group_name_H-M   'P 1'
#
loop_
_entity.id
_entity.type
_entity.pdbx_description
1 polymer ?
#
loop_
_entity_poly.entity_id
_entity_poly.type
_entity_poly.pdbx_seq_one_letter_code
_entity_poly.pdbx_strand_id
1 'polypeptide(L)'
;MKKIFISLLMIICVFELKAQEAKIISIINFTGSIDKYPIEMKLEINQKSDSVAGEYFYKKNGNVNKMILEGKLNDGLLNLQERAYNAAKRKYETTGSFKLNYIDQIYLNGSWQKPGKNASYLTVKLSARENLKAFNPSNYVFQYVRNRAKLDYIPADAQYYFDLISLKVFINKSMRWAFTGFNDVFTKEAEIQLEDLNFDGYLDFKVPIYYPGLAKGDYSYLYFIYDPKNRGFIQSKQLNEMGVVFFDAVKKEAQTVDADGSGNEGTRYFRWQNGKLFLVKEERIYENDSYMHYTYYKIENGKSILVKTEKRK
;
A
#
# COMPACT_ATOMS: atom_id res chain seq x y z
N MET A 1 -9.01 -20.22 -71.46
CA MET A 1 -8.55 -20.71 -70.14
C MET A 1 -8.45 -19.53 -69.18
N LYS A 2 -9.47 -19.32 -68.34
CA LYS A 2 -9.49 -18.25 -67.33
C LYS A 2 -8.70 -18.73 -66.12
N LYS A 3 -7.57 -18.07 -65.82
CA LYS A 3 -6.81 -18.31 -64.59
C LYS A 3 -7.50 -17.55 -63.46
N ILE A 4 -8.11 -18.31 -62.54
CA ILE A 4 -8.68 -17.80 -61.30
C ILE A 4 -7.52 -17.53 -60.35
N PHE A 5 -7.31 -16.27 -60.01
CA PHE A 5 -6.43 -15.84 -58.92
C PHE A 5 -7.21 -16.01 -57.62
N ILE A 6 -6.90 -17.03 -56.82
CA ILE A 6 -7.38 -17.14 -55.44
C ILE A 6 -6.35 -16.43 -54.56
N SER A 7 -6.64 -15.20 -54.18
CA SER A 7 -5.93 -14.49 -53.12
C SER A 7 -6.41 -15.04 -51.77
N LEU A 8 -5.57 -15.81 -51.09
CA LEU A 8 -5.80 -16.26 -49.72
C LEU A 8 -5.44 -15.10 -48.78
N LEU A 9 -6.42 -14.28 -48.41
CA LEU A 9 -6.24 -13.23 -47.42
C LEU A 9 -6.16 -13.89 -46.02
N MET A 10 -4.93 -14.13 -45.54
CA MET A 10 -4.70 -14.53 -44.16
C MET A 10 -5.05 -13.34 -43.26
N ILE A 11 -6.23 -13.36 -42.64
CA ILE A 11 -6.58 -12.44 -41.55
C ILE A 11 -5.72 -12.85 -40.36
N ILE A 12 -4.58 -12.19 -40.20
CA ILE A 12 -3.82 -12.22 -38.95
C ILE A 12 -4.66 -11.41 -37.95
N CYS A 13 -5.46 -12.09 -37.14
CA CYS A 13 -6.01 -11.52 -35.93
C CYS A 13 -4.84 -11.24 -34.98
N VAL A 14 -4.22 -10.07 -35.10
CA VAL A 14 -3.32 -9.55 -34.08
C VAL A 14 -4.20 -9.26 -32.86
N PHE A 15 -4.20 -10.16 -31.88
CA PHE A 15 -4.68 -9.80 -30.55
C PHE A 15 -3.78 -8.69 -30.04
N GLU A 16 -4.23 -7.44 -30.17
CA GLU A 16 -3.53 -6.31 -29.58
C GLU A 16 -3.47 -6.54 -28.06
N LEU A 17 -2.29 -6.92 -27.59
CA LEU A 17 -1.93 -6.83 -26.19
C LEU A 17 -2.11 -5.36 -25.78
N LYS A 18 -3.23 -5.05 -25.13
CA LYS A 18 -3.54 -3.68 -24.72
C LYS A 18 -2.66 -3.33 -23.53
N ALA A 19 -1.63 -2.54 -23.82
CA ALA A 19 -0.79 -1.97 -22.80
C ALA A 19 -1.52 -0.80 -22.15
N GLN A 20 -1.64 -0.81 -20.82
CA GLN A 20 -2.40 0.17 -20.06
C GLN A 20 -1.53 0.78 -18.95
N GLU A 21 -1.51 2.11 -18.86
CA GLU A 21 -0.81 2.81 -17.78
C GLU A 21 -1.54 2.66 -16.44
N ALA A 22 -0.78 2.30 -15.42
CA ALA A 22 -1.29 2.13 -14.07
C ALA A 22 -1.70 3.47 -13.45
N LYS A 23 -2.75 3.44 -12.65
CA LYS A 23 -3.00 4.45 -11.61
C LYS A 23 -1.96 4.25 -10.51
N ILE A 24 -1.32 5.33 -10.06
CA ILE A 24 -0.33 5.30 -8.98
C ILE A 24 -0.97 5.86 -7.72
N ILE A 25 -0.87 5.13 -6.61
CA ILE A 25 -1.17 5.61 -5.27
C ILE A 25 0.14 5.65 -4.50
N SER A 26 0.52 6.81 -4.00
CA SER A 26 1.71 6.95 -3.14
C SER A 26 1.29 7.01 -1.69
N ILE A 27 1.84 6.12 -0.87
CA ILE A 27 1.64 6.04 0.57
C ILE A 27 2.86 6.65 1.25
N ILE A 28 2.73 7.86 1.78
CA ILE A 28 3.83 8.64 2.34
C ILE A 28 3.60 8.88 3.83
N ASN A 29 4.63 8.67 4.64
CA ASN A 29 4.58 8.85 6.08
C ASN A 29 5.31 10.12 6.49
N PHE A 30 4.64 11.01 7.19
CA PHE A 30 5.16 12.28 7.68
C PHE A 30 5.30 12.27 9.20
N THR A 31 6.34 12.93 9.69
CA THR A 31 6.56 13.21 11.11
C THR A 31 6.75 14.71 11.31
N GLY A 32 6.30 15.23 12.46
CA GLY A 32 6.53 16.64 12.81
C GLY A 32 5.57 17.10 13.89
N SER A 33 5.02 18.30 13.77
CA SER A 33 4.11 18.83 14.78
C SER A 33 2.96 19.69 14.24
N ILE A 34 1.90 19.74 15.05
CA ILE A 34 0.89 20.78 15.05
C ILE A 34 1.19 21.66 16.26
N ASP A 35 1.69 22.87 16.03
CA ASP A 35 2.25 23.77 17.03
C ASP A 35 3.29 23.03 17.89
N LYS A 36 3.09 22.94 19.21
CA LYS A 36 3.96 22.20 20.14
C LYS A 36 3.68 20.70 20.22
N TYR A 37 2.67 20.19 19.52
CA TYR A 37 2.20 18.81 19.67
C TYR A 37 2.76 17.90 18.57
N PRO A 38 3.65 16.94 18.89
CA PRO A 38 4.21 16.05 17.89
C PRO A 38 3.19 15.07 17.35
N ILE A 39 3.20 14.87 16.03
CA ILE A 39 2.30 13.95 15.32
C ILE A 39 3.05 13.05 14.35
N GLU A 40 2.42 11.94 14.00
CA GLU A 40 2.74 11.08 12.85
C GLU A 40 1.52 11.09 11.93
N MET A 41 1.73 11.20 10.62
CA MET A 41 0.68 11.29 9.62
C MET A 41 1.00 10.34 8.46
N LYS A 42 0.04 9.55 8.02
CA LYS A 42 0.13 8.70 6.83
C LYS A 42 -0.85 9.23 5.79
N LEU A 43 -0.37 9.53 4.59
CA LEU A 43 -1.20 10.01 3.48
C LEU A 43 -1.14 9.04 2.30
N GLU A 44 -2.30 8.74 1.72
CA GLU A 44 -2.50 8.03 0.48
C GLU A 44 -2.87 9.04 -0.60
N ILE A 45 -1.95 9.30 -1.52
CA ILE A 45 -2.07 10.31 -2.57
C ILE A 45 -2.29 9.59 -3.90
N ASN A 46 -3.46 9.79 -4.51
CA ASN A 46 -3.70 9.34 -5.87
C ASN A 46 -2.98 10.28 -6.85
N GLN A 47 -2.14 9.75 -7.75
CA GLN A 47 -1.41 10.59 -8.70
C GLN A 47 -2.22 10.92 -9.97
N LYS A 48 -3.34 10.22 -10.19
CA LYS A 48 -4.24 10.45 -11.35
C LYS A 48 -5.47 11.31 -11.01
N SER A 49 -5.72 11.57 -9.73
CA SER A 49 -6.79 12.47 -9.30
C SER A 49 -6.33 13.26 -8.10
N ASP A 50 -6.98 14.39 -7.84
CA ASP A 50 -6.64 15.23 -6.69
C ASP A 50 -6.93 14.58 -5.32
N SER A 51 -7.47 13.36 -5.26
CA SER A 51 -7.94 12.74 -4.02
C SER A 51 -6.79 12.35 -3.09
N VAL A 52 -6.90 12.77 -1.83
CA VAL A 52 -6.00 12.34 -0.74
C VAL A 52 -6.82 11.77 0.39
N ALA A 53 -6.43 10.60 0.87
CA ALA A 53 -6.92 10.00 2.10
C ALA A 53 -5.76 9.84 3.07
N GLY A 54 -6.05 9.58 4.35
CA GLY A 54 -5.00 9.29 5.30
C GLY A 54 -5.47 9.26 6.73
N GLU A 55 -4.50 9.24 7.61
CA GLU A 55 -4.71 9.28 9.05
C GLU A 55 -3.54 9.98 9.73
N TYR A 56 -3.78 10.49 10.93
CA TYR A 56 -2.69 10.96 11.78
C TYR A 56 -3.01 10.72 13.25
N PHE A 57 -1.98 10.71 14.09
CA PHE A 57 -2.13 10.62 15.52
C PHE A 57 -1.08 11.45 16.26
N TYR A 58 -1.43 11.91 17.45
CA TYR A 58 -0.50 12.55 18.36
C TYR A 58 0.42 11.50 19.01
N LYS A 59 1.74 11.71 18.95
CA LYS A 59 2.73 10.73 19.45
C LYS A 59 2.50 10.34 20.91
N LYS A 60 2.03 11.28 21.72
CA LYS A 60 1.70 11.06 23.14
C LYS A 60 0.63 9.99 23.35
N ASN A 61 -0.34 9.88 22.44
CA ASN A 61 -1.51 8.99 22.59
C ASN A 61 -1.36 7.69 21.79
N GLY A 62 -0.31 7.57 20.97
CA GLY A 62 -0.10 6.45 20.07
C GLY A 62 -1.17 6.33 18.97
N ASN A 63 -1.06 5.26 18.16
CA ASN A 63 -1.92 5.03 16.99
C ASN A 63 -3.35 4.55 17.35
N VAL A 64 -3.66 4.32 18.62
CA VAL A 64 -5.01 3.88 19.04
C VAL A 64 -6.04 4.99 18.82
N ASN A 65 -5.62 6.25 18.95
CA ASN A 65 -6.49 7.42 18.84
C ASN A 65 -6.22 8.20 17.54
N LYS A 66 -6.20 7.49 16.41
CA LYS A 66 -5.99 8.09 15.10
C LYS A 66 -7.20 8.89 14.64
N MET A 67 -6.93 9.98 13.95
CA MET A 67 -7.90 10.81 13.26
C MET A 67 -7.84 10.50 11.77
N ILE A 68 -9.00 10.41 11.13
CA ILE A 68 -9.11 10.15 9.69
C ILE A 68 -8.96 11.46 8.94
N LEU A 69 -8.28 11.42 7.80
CA LEU A 69 -8.06 12.54 6.90
C LEU A 69 -8.63 12.23 5.53
N GLU A 70 -9.40 13.17 4.98
CA GLU A 70 -9.94 13.11 3.63
C GLU A 70 -9.82 14.48 2.99
N GLY A 71 -9.39 14.57 1.73
CA GLY A 71 -9.24 15.87 1.10
C GLY A 71 -8.65 15.83 -0.30
N LYS A 72 -8.05 16.95 -0.68
CA LYS A 72 -7.53 17.16 -2.04
C LYS A 72 -6.16 17.81 -2.09
N LEU A 73 -5.33 17.39 -3.04
CA LEU A 73 -4.04 17.97 -3.38
C LEU A 73 -4.11 18.58 -4.78
N ASN A 74 -4.10 19.91 -4.86
CA ASN A 74 -4.18 20.65 -6.13
C ASN A 74 -3.02 21.63 -6.19
N ASP A 75 -2.18 21.55 -7.23
CA ASP A 75 -1.07 22.47 -7.47
C ASP A 75 -0.17 22.70 -6.23
N GLY A 76 0.14 21.62 -5.49
CA GLY A 76 0.94 21.68 -4.28
C GLY A 76 0.20 22.19 -3.03
N LEU A 77 -1.08 22.54 -3.13
CA LEU A 77 -1.91 22.88 -1.99
C LEU A 77 -2.75 21.68 -1.54
N LEU A 78 -2.46 21.19 -0.34
CA LEU A 78 -3.15 20.09 0.31
C LEU A 78 -4.19 20.63 1.31
N ASN A 79 -5.46 20.37 1.03
CA ASN A 79 -6.56 20.67 1.94
C ASN A 79 -7.16 19.37 2.47
N LEU A 80 -7.14 19.16 3.78
CA LEU A 80 -7.67 17.95 4.42
C LEU A 80 -8.74 18.30 5.44
N GLN A 81 -9.79 17.50 5.52
CA GLN A 81 -10.72 17.48 6.63
C GLN A 81 -10.31 16.39 7.61
N GLU A 82 -10.30 16.74 8.89
CA GLU A 82 -10.08 15.80 9.98
C GLU A 82 -11.41 15.29 10.51
N ARG A 83 -11.51 13.97 10.68
CA ARG A 83 -12.70 13.31 11.21
C ARG A 83 -12.33 12.38 12.37
N ALA A 84 -13.12 12.46 13.43
CA ALA A 84 -12.99 11.60 14.61
C ALA A 84 -14.31 10.88 14.88
N TYR A 85 -14.25 9.64 15.38
CA TYR A 85 -15.46 8.94 15.81
C TYR A 85 -15.97 9.49 17.14
N ASN A 86 -17.22 9.96 17.15
CA ASN A 86 -17.90 10.36 18.37
C ASN A 86 -18.71 9.18 18.91
N ALA A 87 -18.22 8.54 19.98
CA ALA A 87 -18.87 7.37 20.59
C ALA A 87 -20.28 7.67 21.12
N ALA A 88 -20.51 8.86 21.68
CA ALA A 88 -21.82 9.24 22.22
C ALA A 88 -22.87 9.38 21.12
N LYS A 89 -22.48 9.90 19.94
CA LYS A 89 -23.37 10.09 18.79
C LYS A 89 -23.30 8.95 17.76
N ARG A 90 -22.43 7.97 17.99
CA ARG A 90 -22.14 6.83 17.11
C ARG A 90 -21.87 7.20 15.65
N LYS A 91 -21.16 8.31 15.41
CA LYS A 91 -20.85 8.79 14.06
C LYS A 91 -19.51 9.51 13.99
N TYR A 92 -18.93 9.55 12.79
CA TYR A 92 -17.77 10.40 12.51
C TYR A 92 -18.19 11.86 12.38
N GLU A 93 -17.50 12.74 13.08
CA GLU A 93 -17.71 14.20 13.01
C GLU A 93 -16.42 14.88 12.54
N THR A 94 -16.56 15.97 11.77
CA THR A 94 -15.43 16.82 11.42
C THR A 94 -14.95 17.55 12.67
N THR A 95 -13.68 17.37 13.00
CA THR A 95 -13.04 17.93 14.22
C THR A 95 -11.97 18.96 13.93
N GLY A 96 -11.54 19.08 12.68
CA GLY A 96 -10.51 20.01 12.23
C GLY A 96 -10.40 20.07 10.70
N SER A 97 -9.59 21.00 10.23
CA SER A 97 -9.13 21.03 8.84
C SER A 97 -7.67 21.44 8.76
N PHE A 98 -6.96 20.89 7.78
CA PHE A 98 -5.61 21.28 7.43
C PHE A 98 -5.61 22.05 6.12
N LYS A 99 -4.79 23.09 6.06
CA LYS A 99 -4.41 23.78 4.82
C LYS A 99 -2.89 23.84 4.75
N LEU A 100 -2.30 22.99 3.93
CA LEU A 100 -0.87 22.72 3.88
C LEU A 100 -0.31 22.96 2.47
N ASN A 101 0.89 23.51 2.39
CA ASN A 101 1.69 23.50 1.18
C ASN A 101 2.53 22.24 1.17
N TYR A 102 2.43 21.46 0.10
CA TYR A 102 3.22 20.25 -0.15
C TYR A 102 4.43 20.60 -1.02
N ILE A 103 5.54 20.84 -0.34
CA ILE A 103 6.76 21.42 -0.93
C ILE A 103 7.73 20.28 -1.25
N ASP A 104 8.18 20.23 -2.51
CA ASP A 104 9.10 19.23 -3.06
C ASP A 104 8.67 17.77 -2.83
N GLN A 105 7.38 17.56 -2.58
CA GLN A 105 6.82 16.27 -2.13
C GLN A 105 7.42 15.73 -0.82
N ILE A 106 8.08 16.58 -0.01
CA ILE A 106 8.82 16.15 1.19
C ILE A 106 8.34 16.87 2.43
N TYR A 107 7.94 18.13 2.31
CA TYR A 107 7.52 18.93 3.45
C TYR A 107 6.06 19.31 3.35
N LEU A 108 5.37 19.26 4.47
CA LEU A 108 4.03 19.81 4.63
C LEU A 108 4.09 20.95 5.62
N ASN A 109 3.83 22.17 5.16
CA ASN A 109 3.85 23.38 5.98
C ASN A 109 2.55 24.15 5.81
N GLY A 110 1.94 24.58 6.91
CA GLY A 110 0.72 25.38 6.83
C GLY A 110 0.03 25.50 8.17
N SER A 111 -1.28 25.28 8.19
CA SER A 111 -2.06 25.40 9.41
C SER A 111 -3.10 24.29 9.58
N TRP A 112 -3.46 24.09 10.84
CA TRP A 112 -4.61 23.34 11.28
C TRP A 112 -5.59 24.29 11.97
N GLN A 113 -6.89 24.06 11.80
CA GLN A 113 -7.93 24.85 12.45
C GLN A 113 -9.09 23.98 12.93
N LYS A 114 -9.63 24.30 14.10
CA LYS A 114 -10.87 23.71 14.61
C LYS A 114 -12.10 24.26 13.86
N PRO A 115 -13.19 23.50 13.68
CA PRO A 115 -14.43 24.02 13.14
C PRO A 115 -14.99 25.16 14.01
N GLY A 116 -15.38 26.27 13.37
CA GLY A 116 -16.06 27.39 14.03
C GLY A 116 -15.63 28.76 13.49
N LYS A 117 -16.50 29.76 13.66
CA LYS A 117 -16.14 31.15 13.38
C LYS A 117 -15.09 31.60 14.41
N ASN A 118 -13.99 32.20 13.94
CA ASN A 118 -12.87 32.72 14.74
C ASN A 118 -11.99 31.68 15.46
N ALA A 119 -11.99 30.42 15.04
CA ALA A 119 -11.05 29.44 15.59
C ALA A 119 -9.59 29.82 15.26
N SER A 120 -8.72 29.80 16.27
CA SER A 120 -7.28 30.06 16.08
C SER A 120 -6.64 29.01 15.18
N TYR A 121 -5.68 29.45 14.37
CA TYR A 121 -4.86 28.58 13.55
C TYR A 121 -3.68 28.06 14.37
N LEU A 122 -3.42 26.76 14.28
CA LEU A 122 -2.20 26.14 14.78
C LEU A 122 -1.24 25.93 13.60
N THR A 123 0.03 26.26 13.79
CA THR A 123 1.05 26.08 12.75
C THR A 123 1.32 24.59 12.55
N VAL A 124 1.45 24.12 11.32
CA VAL A 124 1.79 22.73 11.01
C VAL A 124 3.12 22.69 10.26
N LYS A 125 4.02 21.81 10.71
CA LYS A 125 5.31 21.55 10.06
C LYS A 125 5.61 20.06 10.11
N LEU A 126 5.63 19.40 8.96
CA LEU A 126 5.91 17.98 8.82
C LEU A 126 6.95 17.73 7.74
N SER A 127 7.71 16.66 7.90
CA SER A 127 8.65 16.14 6.91
C SER A 127 8.37 14.66 6.65
N ALA A 128 8.46 14.24 5.39
CA ALA A 128 8.39 12.85 4.99
C ALA A 128 9.49 12.03 5.70
N ARG A 129 9.16 10.79 6.05
CA ARG A 129 10.10 9.80 6.59
C ARG A 129 10.90 9.17 5.44
N GLU A 130 10.29 9.08 4.27
CA GLU A 130 10.87 8.59 3.04
C GLU A 130 11.85 9.61 2.44
N ASN A 131 12.93 9.11 1.83
CA ASN A 131 13.98 9.88 1.18
C ASN A 131 13.63 10.18 -0.29
N LEU A 132 12.55 10.94 -0.48
CA LEU A 132 12.02 11.28 -1.81
C LEU A 132 12.95 12.17 -2.64
N LYS A 133 13.95 12.82 -2.02
CA LYS A 133 15.01 13.53 -2.75
C LYS A 133 15.95 12.57 -3.48
N ALA A 134 16.32 11.48 -2.82
CA ALA A 134 17.23 10.51 -3.40
C ALA A 134 16.52 9.63 -4.42
N PHE A 135 15.26 9.27 -4.16
CA PHE A 135 14.50 8.39 -5.04
C PHE A 135 12.99 8.57 -4.87
N ASN A 136 12.30 8.83 -5.98
CA ASN A 136 10.85 8.99 -5.99
C ASN A 136 10.24 8.36 -7.25
N PRO A 137 9.72 7.13 -7.16
CA PRO A 137 9.09 6.44 -8.28
C PRO A 137 7.69 6.98 -8.62
N SER A 138 7.16 7.99 -7.91
CA SER A 138 5.87 8.61 -8.26
C SER A 138 5.87 9.25 -9.65
N ASN A 139 7.04 9.61 -10.17
CA ASN A 139 7.21 10.16 -11.52
C ASN A 139 7.46 9.09 -12.60
N TYR A 140 7.48 7.81 -12.23
CA TYR A 140 7.69 6.73 -13.19
C TYR A 140 6.38 6.33 -13.84
N VAL A 141 6.45 5.77 -15.05
CA VAL A 141 5.27 5.22 -15.72
C VAL A 141 5.30 3.71 -15.58
N PHE A 142 4.29 3.16 -14.92
CA PHE A 142 4.06 1.72 -14.83
C PHE A 142 3.03 1.32 -15.88
N GLN A 143 3.36 0.35 -16.73
CA GLN A 143 2.52 -0.09 -17.82
C GLN A 143 2.23 -1.59 -17.70
N TYR A 144 0.95 -1.92 -17.60
CA TYR A 144 0.44 -3.27 -17.53
C TYR A 144 0.24 -3.77 -18.96
N VAL A 145 0.72 -4.97 -19.24
CA VAL A 145 0.26 -5.76 -20.38
C VAL A 145 -0.59 -6.87 -19.80
N ARG A 146 -1.88 -6.88 -20.15
CA ARG A 146 -2.85 -7.78 -19.55
C ARG A 146 -3.92 -8.20 -20.55
N ASN A 147 -4.44 -9.42 -20.38
CA ASN A 147 -5.55 -9.95 -21.17
C ASN A 147 -6.76 -10.18 -20.28
N ARG A 148 -7.95 -10.22 -20.86
CA ARG A 148 -9.13 -10.70 -20.13
C ARG A 148 -8.87 -12.12 -19.65
N ALA A 149 -9.10 -12.36 -18.36
CA ALA A 149 -8.92 -13.68 -17.77
C ALA A 149 -9.85 -14.70 -18.45
N LYS A 150 -9.30 -15.85 -18.83
CA LYS A 150 -10.09 -16.99 -19.32
C LYS A 150 -10.15 -18.02 -18.20
N LEU A 151 -11.24 -17.98 -17.44
CA LEU A 151 -11.46 -18.89 -16.33
C LEU A 151 -12.42 -20.00 -16.77
N ASP A 152 -12.04 -21.25 -16.56
CA ASP A 152 -12.84 -22.43 -16.92
C ASP A 152 -14.16 -22.49 -16.12
N TYR A 153 -14.12 -21.98 -14.89
CA TYR A 153 -15.31 -21.67 -14.09
C TYR A 153 -15.57 -20.16 -14.18
N ILE A 154 -16.80 -19.77 -14.52
CA ILE A 154 -17.20 -18.36 -14.59
C ILE A 154 -17.89 -18.00 -13.25
N PRO A 155 -17.15 -17.59 -12.20
CA PRO A 155 -17.82 -16.90 -11.11
C PRO A 155 -18.47 -15.63 -11.70
N ALA A 156 -19.58 -15.17 -11.11
CA ALA A 156 -20.36 -14.05 -11.67
C ALA A 156 -19.54 -12.76 -11.88
N ASP A 157 -18.36 -12.66 -11.26
CA ASP A 157 -17.41 -11.54 -11.35
C ASP A 157 -16.18 -11.83 -12.24
N ALA A 158 -16.12 -12.99 -12.92
CA ALA A 158 -15.03 -13.37 -13.84
C ALA A 158 -14.70 -12.27 -14.86
N GLN A 159 -15.73 -11.55 -15.31
CA GLN A 159 -15.62 -10.45 -16.26
C GLN A 159 -14.79 -9.26 -15.77
N TYR A 160 -14.47 -9.15 -14.48
CA TYR A 160 -13.66 -8.08 -13.93
C TYR A 160 -12.18 -8.42 -13.82
N TYR A 161 -11.78 -9.67 -14.08
CA TYR A 161 -10.40 -10.11 -13.94
C TYR A 161 -9.64 -10.04 -15.26
N PHE A 162 -8.34 -9.77 -15.11
CA PHE A 162 -7.36 -9.75 -16.18
C PHE A 162 -6.13 -10.54 -15.76
N ASP A 163 -5.64 -11.39 -16.65
CA ASP A 163 -4.33 -12.02 -16.53
C ASP A 163 -3.26 -10.96 -16.70
N LEU A 164 -2.41 -10.77 -15.68
CA LEU A 164 -1.24 -9.92 -15.79
C LEU A 164 -0.16 -10.68 -16.57
N ILE A 165 0.26 -10.18 -17.72
CA ILE A 165 1.26 -10.83 -18.58
C ILE A 165 2.62 -10.19 -18.35
N SER A 166 2.67 -8.87 -18.28
CA SER A 166 3.88 -8.16 -17.90
C SER A 166 3.59 -6.82 -17.27
N LEU A 167 4.56 -6.35 -16.48
CA LEU A 167 4.58 -5.03 -15.88
C LEU A 167 5.88 -4.37 -16.30
N LYS A 168 5.77 -3.27 -17.03
CA LYS A 168 6.92 -2.51 -17.54
C LYS A 168 7.01 -1.20 -16.78
N VAL A 169 8.22 -0.77 -16.48
CA VAL A 169 8.48 0.48 -15.78
C VAL A 169 9.35 1.36 -16.66
N PHE A 170 8.89 2.58 -16.90
CA PHE A 170 9.54 3.57 -17.74
C PHE A 170 9.99 4.76 -16.91
N ILE A 171 11.21 5.22 -17.20
CA ILE A 171 11.77 6.47 -16.68
C ILE A 171 12.14 7.33 -17.87
N ASN A 172 11.62 8.56 -17.93
CA ASN A 172 11.86 9.49 -19.03
C ASN A 172 11.61 8.84 -20.41
N LYS A 173 10.45 8.15 -20.54
CA LYS A 173 10.02 7.40 -21.74
C LYS A 173 10.89 6.19 -22.12
N SER A 174 11.97 5.92 -21.40
CA SER A 174 12.82 4.74 -21.61
C SER A 174 12.38 3.61 -20.69
N MET A 175 12.10 2.43 -21.26
CA MET A 175 11.85 1.24 -20.45
C MET A 175 13.11 0.91 -19.64
N ARG A 176 12.97 0.78 -18.33
CA ARG A 176 14.07 0.42 -17.42
C ARG A 176 13.94 -0.99 -16.88
N TRP A 177 12.71 -1.41 -16.58
CA TRP A 177 12.43 -2.74 -16.07
C TRP A 177 11.22 -3.34 -16.76
N ALA A 178 11.23 -4.67 -16.90
CA ALA A 178 10.11 -5.47 -17.37
C ALA A 178 10.02 -6.74 -16.53
N PHE A 179 8.87 -6.94 -15.90
CA PHE A 179 8.55 -8.14 -15.12
C PHE A 179 7.56 -8.97 -15.94
N THR A 180 7.84 -10.26 -16.13
CA THR A 180 7.07 -11.14 -17.03
C THR A 180 6.69 -12.49 -16.42
N GLY A 181 7.19 -12.82 -15.22
CA GLY A 181 6.95 -14.10 -14.55
C GLY A 181 5.63 -14.19 -13.81
N PHE A 182 4.54 -13.71 -14.42
CA PHE A 182 3.22 -13.64 -13.81
C PHE A 182 2.35 -14.82 -14.27
N ASN A 183 2.50 -15.96 -13.60
CA ASN A 183 1.67 -17.13 -13.84
C ASN A 183 0.51 -17.12 -12.85
N ASP A 184 -0.72 -17.27 -13.34
CA ASP A 184 -1.97 -17.27 -12.54
C ASP A 184 -2.12 -16.02 -11.65
N VAL A 185 -1.66 -14.89 -12.16
CA VAL A 185 -1.75 -13.58 -11.49
C VAL A 185 -2.89 -12.79 -12.10
N PHE A 186 -3.96 -12.63 -11.32
CA PHE A 186 -5.15 -11.91 -11.75
C PHE A 186 -5.21 -10.51 -11.13
N THR A 187 -5.57 -9.53 -11.95
CA THR A 187 -5.76 -8.13 -11.56
C THR A 187 -7.16 -7.67 -11.94
N LYS A 188 -7.74 -6.72 -11.22
CA LYS A 188 -8.98 -6.04 -11.64
C LYS A 188 -8.63 -4.70 -12.28
N GLU A 189 -7.96 -3.86 -11.51
CA GLU A 189 -7.49 -2.55 -11.94
C GLU A 189 -6.00 -2.57 -12.31
N ALA A 190 -5.60 -1.66 -13.20
CA ALA A 190 -4.19 -1.34 -13.39
C ALA A 190 -3.79 -0.31 -12.34
N GLU A 191 -3.40 -0.78 -11.15
CA GLU A 191 -3.03 0.05 -10.01
C GLU A 191 -1.68 -0.38 -9.42
N ILE A 192 -0.84 0.60 -9.12
CA ILE A 192 0.42 0.46 -8.40
C ILE A 192 0.32 1.25 -7.10
N GLN A 193 0.71 0.62 -5.99
CA GLN A 193 0.86 1.29 -4.71
C GLN A 193 2.34 1.45 -4.39
N LEU A 194 2.79 2.67 -4.12
CA LEU A 194 4.14 2.99 -3.70
C LEU A 194 4.15 3.16 -2.19
N GLU A 195 5.01 2.45 -1.47
CA GLU A 195 5.16 2.49 -0.02
C GLU A 195 6.59 2.06 0.31
N ASP A 196 7.20 2.57 1.37
CA ASP A 196 8.47 2.05 1.88
C ASP A 196 8.19 0.75 2.66
N LEU A 197 8.44 -0.40 2.03
CA LEU A 197 8.05 -1.72 2.56
C LEU A 197 9.11 -2.32 3.48
N ASN A 198 10.37 -1.85 3.38
CA ASN A 198 11.50 -2.38 4.14
C ASN A 198 12.08 -1.37 5.18
N PHE A 199 11.51 -0.16 5.24
CA PHE A 199 11.86 0.94 6.13
C PHE A 199 13.26 1.54 5.92
N ASP A 200 13.78 1.45 4.68
CA ASP A 200 15.09 2.00 4.28
C ASP A 200 15.01 3.44 3.74
N GLY A 201 13.80 3.99 3.65
CA GLY A 201 13.52 5.33 3.16
C GLY A 201 13.33 5.41 1.65
N TYR A 202 13.51 4.33 0.89
CA TYR A 202 13.21 4.31 -0.54
C TYR A 202 11.78 3.79 -0.75
N LEU A 203 11.02 4.44 -1.62
CA LEU A 203 9.72 3.91 -2.01
C LEU A 203 9.90 2.64 -2.85
N ASP A 204 9.25 1.58 -2.41
CA ASP A 204 9.08 0.35 -3.15
C ASP A 204 7.76 0.40 -3.93
N PHE A 205 7.37 -0.71 -4.56
CA PHE A 205 6.01 -0.82 -5.09
C PHE A 205 5.37 -2.18 -4.85
N LYS A 206 4.03 -2.19 -4.80
CA LYS A 206 3.22 -3.40 -4.73
C LYS A 206 2.07 -3.34 -5.74
N VAL A 207 1.74 -4.51 -6.29
CA VAL A 207 0.70 -4.73 -7.29
C VAL A 207 -0.45 -5.48 -6.62
N PRO A 208 -1.67 -4.92 -6.52
CA PRO A 208 -2.83 -5.65 -6.04
C PRO A 208 -3.15 -6.81 -6.97
N ILE A 209 -3.31 -8.00 -6.40
CA ILE A 209 -3.71 -9.22 -7.12
C ILE A 209 -4.92 -9.86 -6.44
N TYR A 210 -5.65 -10.68 -7.18
CA TYR A 210 -6.88 -11.29 -6.72
C TYR A 210 -6.90 -12.78 -7.02
N TYR A 211 -7.72 -13.51 -6.28
CA TYR A 211 -7.89 -14.95 -6.44
C TYR A 211 -9.31 -15.27 -6.93
N PRO A 212 -9.52 -15.39 -8.25
CA PRO A 212 -10.81 -15.76 -8.79
C PRO A 212 -11.26 -17.13 -8.24
N GLY A 213 -12.54 -17.24 -7.86
CA GLY A 213 -13.11 -18.51 -7.38
C GLY A 213 -12.90 -18.79 -5.88
N LEU A 214 -12.11 -17.99 -5.17
CA LEU A 214 -12.13 -17.95 -3.69
C LEU A 214 -13.27 -17.05 -3.19
N ALA A 215 -13.43 -16.93 -1.87
CA ALA A 215 -14.47 -16.11 -1.27
C ALA A 215 -14.44 -14.69 -1.87
N LYS A 216 -15.62 -14.11 -2.08
CA LYS A 216 -15.74 -12.83 -2.79
C LYS A 216 -14.93 -11.75 -2.08
N GLY A 217 -13.85 -11.31 -2.72
CA GLY A 217 -13.01 -10.22 -2.22
C GLY A 217 -11.63 -10.64 -1.76
N ASP A 218 -11.27 -11.93 -1.83
CA ASP A 218 -9.90 -12.37 -1.50
C ASP A 218 -8.88 -11.76 -2.47
N TYR A 219 -7.88 -11.11 -1.88
CA TYR A 219 -6.83 -10.38 -2.59
C TYR A 219 -5.50 -10.50 -1.85
N SER A 220 -4.43 -10.18 -2.55
CA SER A 220 -3.07 -10.11 -2.02
C SER A 220 -2.30 -9.06 -2.83
N TYR A 221 -0.98 -9.04 -2.67
CA TYR A 221 -0.08 -8.19 -3.42
C TYR A 221 1.12 -8.98 -3.92
N LEU A 222 1.64 -8.55 -5.07
CA LEU A 222 3.02 -8.81 -5.43
C LEU A 222 3.89 -7.62 -5.01
N TYR A 223 4.97 -7.87 -4.30
CA TYR A 223 5.82 -6.86 -3.69
C TYR A 223 7.17 -6.77 -4.41
N PHE A 224 7.65 -5.55 -4.63
CA PHE A 224 8.87 -5.25 -5.36
C PHE A 224 9.70 -4.22 -4.60
N ILE A 225 10.81 -4.67 -4.02
CA ILE A 225 11.70 -3.88 -3.19
C ILE A 225 12.75 -3.20 -4.05
N TYR A 226 12.97 -1.91 -3.87
CA TYR A 226 14.02 -1.16 -4.51
C TYR A 226 15.38 -1.55 -3.92
N ASP A 227 16.31 -1.94 -4.78
CA ASP A 227 17.70 -2.17 -4.42
C ASP A 227 18.53 -0.97 -4.91
N PRO A 228 18.99 -0.09 -4.00
CA PRO A 228 19.77 1.09 -4.38
C PRO A 228 21.14 0.73 -4.96
N LYS A 229 21.70 -0.47 -4.67
CA LYS A 229 22.99 -0.90 -5.22
C LYS A 229 22.86 -1.23 -6.70
N ASN A 230 21.83 -2.00 -7.04
CA ASN A 230 21.54 -2.39 -8.42
C ASN A 230 20.69 -1.36 -9.17
N ARG A 231 20.25 -0.29 -8.48
CA ARG A 231 19.36 0.76 -8.99
C ARG A 231 18.16 0.18 -9.71
N GLY A 232 17.43 -0.73 -9.07
CA GLY A 232 16.30 -1.41 -9.68
C GLY A 232 15.44 -2.13 -8.65
N PHE A 233 14.32 -2.70 -9.10
CA PHE A 233 13.39 -3.39 -8.21
C PHE A 233 13.56 -4.90 -8.27
N ILE A 234 13.47 -5.55 -7.11
CA ILE A 234 13.54 -7.00 -6.93
C ILE A 234 12.21 -7.47 -6.35
N GLN A 235 11.58 -8.43 -7.00
CA GLN A 235 10.36 -9.04 -6.49
C GLN A 235 10.64 -9.84 -5.21
N SER A 236 9.93 -9.55 -4.13
CA SER A 236 10.12 -10.21 -2.83
C SER A 236 9.25 -11.45 -2.73
N LYS A 237 9.85 -12.64 -2.92
CA LYS A 237 9.15 -13.92 -2.73
C LYS A 237 8.59 -14.07 -1.32
N GLN A 238 9.38 -13.69 -0.31
CA GLN A 238 8.98 -13.75 1.10
C GLN A 238 7.69 -12.95 1.35
N LEU A 239 7.60 -11.72 0.84
CA LEU A 239 6.40 -10.91 1.02
C LEU A 239 5.19 -11.44 0.22
N ASN A 240 5.41 -11.95 -0.99
CA ASN A 240 4.33 -12.52 -1.81
C ASN A 240 3.69 -13.74 -1.13
N GLU A 241 4.49 -14.58 -0.46
CA GLU A 241 4.01 -15.74 0.31
C GLU A 241 3.21 -15.35 1.56
N MET A 242 3.39 -14.11 2.06
CA MET A 242 2.71 -13.61 3.26
C MET A 242 1.30 -13.05 2.99
N GLY A 243 0.88 -12.94 1.73
CA GLY A 243 -0.46 -12.48 1.39
C GLY A 243 -0.61 -10.96 1.50
N VAL A 244 -1.40 -10.49 2.47
CA VAL A 244 -1.57 -9.05 2.76
C VAL A 244 -0.73 -8.66 3.96
N VAL A 245 0.22 -7.76 3.73
CA VAL A 245 1.13 -7.21 4.73
C VAL A 245 0.84 -5.73 4.96
N PHE A 246 0.72 -5.32 6.22
CA PHE A 246 0.60 -3.93 6.63
C PHE A 246 1.93 -3.42 7.20
N PHE A 247 2.32 -2.20 6.84
CA PHE A 247 3.60 -1.60 7.22
C PHE A 247 3.40 -0.41 8.16
N ASP A 248 4.00 -0.48 9.35
CA ASP A 248 4.05 0.61 10.33
C ASP A 248 5.41 1.28 10.26
N ALA A 249 5.50 2.40 9.53
CA ALA A 249 6.74 3.16 9.33
C ALA A 249 7.28 3.78 10.64
N VAL A 250 6.44 3.98 11.65
CA VAL A 250 6.83 4.56 12.93
C VAL A 250 7.53 3.52 13.79
N LYS A 251 6.97 2.31 13.87
CA LYS A 251 7.57 1.18 14.59
C LYS A 251 8.63 0.44 13.78
N LYS A 252 8.65 0.64 12.46
CA LYS A 252 9.43 -0.17 11.49
C LYS A 252 9.11 -1.65 11.62
N GLU A 253 7.81 -1.94 11.67
CA GLU A 253 7.27 -3.28 11.81
C GLU A 253 6.28 -3.56 10.68
N ALA A 254 6.37 -4.77 10.13
CA ALA A 254 5.39 -5.30 9.20
C ALA A 254 4.46 -6.27 9.96
N GLN A 255 3.19 -6.35 9.59
CA GLN A 255 2.25 -7.27 10.21
C GLN A 255 1.37 -7.99 9.18
N THR A 256 1.00 -9.22 9.49
CA THR A 256 -0.02 -10.01 8.77
C THR A 256 -1.11 -10.41 9.74
N VAL A 257 -2.34 -10.49 9.24
CA VAL A 257 -3.50 -10.97 10.00
C VAL A 257 -4.04 -12.20 9.30
N ASP A 258 -4.41 -13.22 10.07
CA ASP A 258 -5.05 -14.42 9.56
C ASP A 258 -6.22 -14.86 10.46
N ALA A 259 -7.19 -15.52 9.84
CA ALA A 259 -8.37 -16.10 10.49
C ALA A 259 -8.68 -17.44 9.82
N ASP A 260 -9.01 -18.48 10.59
CA ASP A 260 -9.21 -19.84 10.08
C ASP A 260 -10.69 -20.20 9.82
N GLY A 261 -11.60 -19.24 9.98
CA GLY A 261 -13.04 -19.43 9.83
C GLY A 261 -13.70 -20.25 10.95
N SER A 262 -12.94 -20.66 11.96
CA SER A 262 -13.40 -21.41 13.14
C SER A 262 -13.25 -20.58 14.42
N GLY A 263 -13.37 -19.26 14.29
CA GLY A 263 -13.23 -18.32 15.42
C GLY A 263 -11.80 -18.17 15.95
N ASN A 264 -10.78 -18.73 15.29
CA ASN A 264 -9.38 -18.49 15.65
C ASN A 264 -8.77 -17.42 14.74
N GLU A 265 -8.10 -16.46 15.36
CA GLU A 265 -7.51 -15.32 14.67
C GLU A 265 -6.08 -15.10 15.17
N GLY A 266 -5.24 -14.49 14.34
CA GLY A 266 -3.92 -14.10 14.77
C GLY A 266 -3.32 -12.94 14.02
N THR A 267 -2.43 -12.24 14.71
CA THR A 267 -1.58 -11.20 14.12
C THR A 267 -0.13 -11.60 14.32
N ARG A 268 0.65 -11.60 13.24
CA ARG A 268 2.10 -11.80 13.29
C ARG A 268 2.80 -10.49 13.00
N TYR A 269 3.86 -10.19 13.76
CA TYR A 269 4.67 -8.99 13.63
C TYR A 269 6.09 -9.36 13.24
N PHE A 270 6.64 -8.60 12.31
CA PHE A 270 7.93 -8.84 11.70
C PHE A 270 8.78 -7.57 11.70
N ARG A 271 10.10 -7.75 11.76
CA ARG A 271 11.08 -6.68 11.56
C ARG A 271 11.99 -6.98 10.38
N TRP A 272 12.31 -5.95 9.63
CA TRP A 272 13.27 -6.04 8.54
C TRP A 272 14.70 -5.98 9.10
N GLN A 273 15.52 -6.97 8.76
CA GLN A 273 16.94 -6.98 9.10
C GLN A 273 17.71 -7.70 8.00
N ASN A 274 18.84 -7.15 7.58
CA ASN A 274 19.73 -7.77 6.58
C ASN A 274 19.00 -8.26 5.31
N GLY A 275 18.02 -7.48 4.81
CA GLY A 275 17.29 -7.80 3.57
C GLY A 275 16.18 -8.84 3.72
N LYS A 276 15.79 -9.22 4.95
CA LYS A 276 14.75 -10.22 5.23
C LYS A 276 13.83 -9.79 6.35
N LEU A 277 12.59 -10.29 6.32
CA LEU A 277 11.67 -10.19 7.46
C LEU A 277 11.92 -11.32 8.45
N PHE A 278 11.95 -10.95 9.73
CA PHE A 278 12.03 -11.87 10.85
C PHE A 278 10.83 -11.70 11.76
N LEU A 279 10.19 -12.81 12.12
CA LEU A 279 9.11 -12.83 13.10
C LEU A 279 9.65 -12.39 14.46
N VAL A 280 8.96 -11.45 15.11
CA VAL A 280 9.34 -10.92 16.43
C VAL A 280 8.24 -11.09 17.47
N LYS A 281 6.99 -11.20 17.03
CA LYS A 281 5.84 -11.38 17.93
C LYS A 281 4.67 -12.02 17.20
N GLU A 282 3.94 -12.88 17.89
CA GLU A 282 2.64 -13.39 17.46
C GLU A 282 1.60 -13.14 18.54
N GLU A 283 0.41 -12.73 18.12
CA GLU A 283 -0.80 -12.64 18.93
C GLU A 283 -1.81 -13.64 18.37
N ARG A 284 -2.42 -14.45 19.24
CA ARG A 284 -3.42 -15.46 18.87
C ARG A 284 -4.61 -15.40 19.80
N ILE A 285 -5.80 -15.45 19.21
CA ILE A 285 -7.07 -15.62 19.90
C ILE A 285 -7.66 -16.94 19.40
N TYR A 286 -8.21 -17.73 20.31
CA TYR A 286 -8.85 -18.99 19.98
C TYR A 286 -10.31 -18.94 20.43
N GLU A 287 -11.22 -19.51 19.64
CA GLU A 287 -12.67 -19.51 19.94
C GLU A 287 -12.98 -20.06 21.33
N ASN A 288 -12.24 -21.10 21.72
CA ASN A 288 -12.44 -21.85 22.97
C ASN A 288 -11.48 -21.42 24.11
N ASP A 289 -10.76 -20.31 23.96
CA ASP A 289 -9.87 -19.80 25.01
C ASP A 289 -10.13 -18.31 25.29
N SER A 290 -10.50 -17.99 26.54
CA SER A 290 -10.75 -16.61 26.98
C SER A 290 -9.50 -15.72 27.03
N TYR A 291 -8.31 -16.29 26.80
CA TYR A 291 -7.05 -15.56 26.83
C TYR A 291 -6.55 -15.25 25.42
N MET A 292 -5.94 -14.08 25.28
CA MET A 292 -5.05 -13.79 24.16
C MET A 292 -3.66 -14.35 24.44
N HIS A 293 -3.12 -15.09 23.48
CA HIS A 293 -1.80 -15.73 23.56
C HIS A 293 -0.77 -14.88 22.84
N TYR A 294 0.37 -14.69 23.48
CA TYR A 294 1.49 -13.94 22.95
C TYR A 294 2.72 -14.83 22.88
N THR A 295 3.39 -14.83 21.74
CA THR A 295 4.69 -15.46 21.56
C THR A 295 5.69 -14.42 21.09
N TYR A 296 6.85 -14.34 21.74
CA TYR A 296 7.89 -13.36 21.46
C TYR A 296 9.17 -14.05 20.99
N TYR A 297 9.81 -13.44 20.00
CA TYR A 297 11.02 -13.94 19.37
C TYR A 297 12.13 -12.88 19.40
N LYS A 298 13.38 -13.31 19.56
CA LYS A 298 14.58 -12.51 19.33
C LYS A 298 15.24 -12.93 18.03
N ILE A 299 15.89 -11.99 17.35
CA ILE A 299 16.64 -12.29 16.12
C ILE A 299 18.08 -12.63 16.52
N GLU A 300 18.48 -13.88 16.35
CA GLU A 300 19.85 -14.35 16.62
C GLU A 300 20.35 -15.18 15.45
N ASN A 301 21.58 -14.89 14.98
CA ASN A 301 22.23 -15.60 13.88
C ASN A 301 21.34 -15.76 12.64
N GLY A 302 20.58 -14.71 12.30
CA GLY A 302 19.67 -14.70 11.15
C GLY A 302 18.47 -15.64 11.28
N LYS A 303 18.00 -15.90 12.52
CA LYS A 303 16.81 -16.69 12.83
C LYS A 303 15.98 -16.02 13.92
N SER A 304 14.67 -16.20 13.86
CA SER A 304 13.76 -15.87 14.96
C SER A 304 13.81 -16.99 16.01
N ILE A 305 14.34 -16.71 17.19
CA ILE A 305 14.46 -17.64 18.31
C ILE A 305 13.40 -17.31 19.35
N LEU A 306 12.58 -18.29 19.75
CA LEU A 306 11.55 -18.12 20.76
C LEU A 306 12.19 -17.71 22.11
N VAL A 307 11.63 -16.66 22.72
CA VAL A 307 12.11 -16.10 23.99
C VAL A 307 11.09 -16.34 25.09
N LYS A 308 9.81 -16.09 24.79
CA LYS A 308 8.76 -16.06 25.80
C LYS A 308 7.41 -16.37 25.17
N THR A 309 6.60 -17.12 25.90
CA THR A 309 5.16 -17.24 25.67
C THR A 309 4.42 -16.74 26.90
N GLU A 310 3.29 -16.08 26.70
CA GLU A 310 2.41 -15.67 27.80
C GLU A 310 0.95 -15.59 27.35
N LYS A 311 0.04 -15.60 28.32
CA LYS A 311 -1.39 -15.42 28.12
C LYS A 311 -1.86 -14.18 28.88
N ARG A 312 -2.72 -13.37 28.27
CA ARG A 312 -3.35 -12.21 28.92
C ARG A 312 -4.86 -12.29 28.73
N LYS A 313 -5.59 -11.95 29.78
CA LYS A 313 -7.05 -11.87 29.77
C LYS A 313 -7.48 -10.49 29.26
#